data_AF-A0A9D3AWY6-F1
#
_entry.id   AF-A0A9D3AWY6-F1
#
_cell.length_a   1.000
_cell.length_b   1.000
_cell.length_c   1.000
_cell.angle_alpha   90.00
_cell.angle_beta   90.00
_cell.angle_gamma   90.00
#
_symmetry.space_group_name_H-M   'P 1'
#
loop_
_entity.id
_entity.type
_entity.pdbx_description
1 polymer ?
#
loop_
_entity_poly.entity_id
_entity_poly.type
_entity_poly.pdbx_seq_one_letter_code
_entity_poly.pdbx_strand_id
1 'polypeptide(L)'
;MKKMFLILLIISTAVLFAACGQSNQSATNSNNNTVAKEESSTPNNQEKRISFDRSNEDDVSYKQHITDLWEKTKPLLREDIAKDYSDEQYKKLGAEINEAWVNLQIHASLNHQDEIDSITDVGYANLDGNIIGLIGELYGNGYSGTLEKREERRENLRKSRLEYKIKEFDAVLQNVN
;
A
#
# COMPACT_ATOMS: atom_id res chain seq x y z
N MET A 1 41.12 -0.68 -8.71
CA MET A 1 40.34 -1.93 -8.84
C MET A 1 40.33 -2.72 -7.53
N LYS A 2 39.52 -2.27 -6.56
CA LYS A 2 39.07 -2.91 -5.31
C LYS A 2 37.89 -2.00 -4.92
N LYS A 3 36.63 -2.41 -4.81
CA LYS A 3 36.08 -3.45 -3.95
C LYS A 3 34.77 -3.89 -4.57
N MET A 4 34.69 -5.18 -4.85
CA MET A 4 33.53 -5.89 -5.35
C MET A 4 33.15 -6.89 -4.25
N PHE A 5 31.86 -7.11 -4.04
CA PHE A 5 31.27 -8.16 -3.21
C PHE A 5 31.38 -8.03 -1.68
N LEU A 6 30.29 -7.60 -1.05
CA LEU A 6 29.91 -8.11 0.27
C LEU A 6 28.38 -8.27 0.35
N ILE A 7 27.83 -9.17 -0.47
CA ILE A 7 26.56 -9.84 -0.18
C ILE A 7 26.94 -11.09 0.60
N LEU A 8 26.76 -11.08 1.91
CA LEU A 8 26.78 -12.30 2.72
C LEU A 8 25.91 -12.13 3.97
N LEU A 9 24.78 -12.85 3.94
CA LEU A 9 24.35 -13.75 5.01
C LEU A 9 24.02 -13.11 6.37
N ILE A 10 22.78 -12.65 6.50
CA ILE A 10 22.07 -12.66 7.79
C ILE A 10 20.99 -13.75 7.70
N ILE A 11 21.43 -15.01 7.81
CA ILE A 11 20.59 -16.17 8.08
C ILE A 11 21.13 -16.80 9.36
N SER A 12 20.56 -16.42 10.51
CA SER A 12 20.58 -17.23 11.73
C SER A 12 19.84 -16.51 12.85
N THR A 13 18.64 -16.99 13.18
CA THR A 13 18.23 -17.27 14.57
C THR A 13 16.82 -17.87 14.56
N ALA A 14 16.75 -19.20 14.44
CA ALA A 14 15.58 -19.96 14.89
C ALA A 14 15.98 -21.44 15.04
N VAL A 15 16.64 -21.78 16.14
CA VAL A 15 16.65 -23.16 16.64
C VAL A 15 16.51 -23.09 18.16
N LEU A 16 15.30 -23.40 18.63
CA LEU A 16 15.01 -24.16 19.85
C LEU A 16 13.50 -24.10 20.11
N PHE A 17 12.78 -25.15 19.71
CA PHE A 17 11.84 -25.82 20.61
C PHE A 17 11.76 -27.29 20.22
N ALA A 18 11.85 -28.11 21.25
CA ALA A 18 11.98 -29.55 21.23
C ALA A 18 10.61 -30.25 21.22
N ALA A 19 10.70 -31.57 21.04
CA ALA A 19 9.78 -32.62 21.48
C ALA A 19 8.66 -33.05 20.52
N CYS A 20 8.97 -34.15 19.82
CA CYS A 20 8.32 -35.45 19.93
C CYS A 20 6.79 -35.52 19.96
N GLY A 21 6.23 -36.11 18.90
CA GLY A 21 4.86 -36.62 18.87
C GLY A 21 4.64 -37.51 17.65
N GLN A 22 5.28 -38.69 17.64
CA GLN A 22 5.09 -39.74 16.65
C GLN A 22 3.90 -40.62 17.07
N SER A 23 2.87 -40.71 16.24
CA SER A 23 1.95 -41.86 16.24
C SER A 23 1.55 -42.21 14.82
N ASN A 24 1.70 -43.50 14.52
CA ASN A 24 1.64 -44.14 13.22
C ASN A 24 0.23 -44.32 12.63
N GLN A 25 0.23 -44.32 11.28
CA GLN A 25 -0.43 -45.25 10.35
C GLN A 25 -1.86 -45.06 9.84
N SER A 26 -1.94 -45.47 8.56
CA SER A 26 -2.92 -45.30 7.49
C SER A 26 -4.23 -46.08 7.59
N ALA A 27 -5.26 -45.58 6.88
CA ALA A 27 -6.21 -46.41 6.13
C ALA A 27 -6.87 -45.63 4.96
N THR A 28 -6.39 -45.95 3.75
CA THR A 28 -7.05 -46.19 2.46
C THR A 28 -8.50 -45.71 2.16
N ASN A 29 -8.64 -45.13 0.95
CA ASN A 29 -9.78 -45.04 0.02
C ASN A 29 -11.12 -44.40 0.45
N SER A 30 -11.53 -43.34 -0.27
CA SER A 30 -12.53 -43.52 -1.33
C SER A 30 -12.58 -42.31 -2.27
N ASN A 31 -12.66 -42.60 -3.56
CA ASN A 31 -12.97 -41.68 -4.64
C ASN A 31 -14.33 -41.01 -4.40
N ASN A 32 -14.42 -39.71 -4.72
CA ASN A 32 -15.50 -39.18 -5.56
C ASN A 32 -15.08 -37.81 -6.10
N ASN A 33 -14.66 -37.80 -7.36
CA ASN A 33 -14.64 -36.61 -8.20
C ASN A 33 -16.07 -36.06 -8.28
N THR A 34 -16.36 -35.06 -7.45
CA THR A 34 -17.49 -34.17 -7.69
C THR A 34 -16.89 -32.88 -8.23
N VAL A 35 -16.91 -32.76 -9.55
CA VAL A 35 -16.72 -31.50 -10.26
C VAL A 35 -17.87 -30.59 -9.82
N ALA A 36 -17.63 -29.83 -8.76
CA ALA A 36 -18.46 -28.69 -8.41
C ALA A 36 -18.16 -27.62 -9.46
N LYS A 37 -19.05 -27.59 -10.44
CA LYS A 37 -19.18 -26.57 -11.46
C LYS A 37 -19.14 -25.19 -10.79
N GLU A 38 -18.25 -24.37 -11.31
CA GLU A 38 -18.09 -22.94 -11.07
C GLU A 38 -19.36 -22.26 -10.54
N GLU A 39 -19.39 -21.97 -9.25
CA GLU A 39 -19.97 -20.70 -8.83
C GLU A 39 -18.92 -19.66 -9.16
N SER A 40 -19.09 -19.07 -10.36
CA SER A 40 -18.52 -17.76 -10.67
C SER A 40 -19.01 -16.83 -9.57
N SER A 41 -18.19 -16.67 -8.54
CA SER A 41 -18.31 -15.58 -7.60
C SER A 41 -18.04 -14.34 -8.43
N THR A 42 -19.12 -13.77 -8.96
CA THR A 42 -19.13 -12.44 -9.53
C THR A 42 -18.36 -11.57 -8.55
N PRO A 43 -17.22 -10.96 -8.95
CA PRO A 43 -16.52 -10.09 -8.03
C PRO A 43 -17.55 -9.05 -7.63
N ASN A 44 -17.78 -8.94 -6.32
CA ASN A 44 -18.61 -7.90 -5.74
C ASN A 44 -18.00 -6.58 -6.21
N ASN A 45 -18.52 -6.06 -7.32
CA ASN A 45 -18.00 -4.91 -8.04
C ASN A 45 -18.45 -3.67 -7.28
N GLN A 46 -18.13 -3.62 -5.99
CA GLN A 46 -18.15 -2.37 -5.26
C GLN A 46 -17.05 -1.53 -5.88
N GLU A 47 -17.49 -0.57 -6.69
CA GLU A 47 -16.67 0.44 -7.32
C GLU A 47 -15.65 0.98 -6.30
N LYS A 48 -14.37 0.90 -6.66
CA LYS A 48 -13.29 1.41 -5.81
C LYS A 48 -13.49 2.92 -5.65
N ARG A 49 -13.29 3.43 -4.45
CA ARG A 49 -13.44 4.87 -4.16
C ARG A 49 -12.30 5.71 -4.71
N ILE A 50 -11.17 5.05 -4.96
CA ILE A 50 -9.98 5.61 -5.60
C ILE A 50 -9.33 4.52 -6.43
N SER A 51 -8.82 4.89 -7.59
CA SER A 51 -8.03 4.04 -8.45
C SER A 51 -7.10 4.89 -9.29
N PHE A 52 -6.01 4.27 -9.71
CA PHE A 52 -5.14 4.78 -10.75
C PHE A 52 -4.92 3.63 -11.73
N ASP A 53 -5.19 3.86 -13.01
CA ASP A 53 -4.90 2.86 -14.04
C ASP A 53 -3.42 2.91 -14.39
N ARG A 54 -2.71 1.78 -14.20
CA ARG A 54 -1.30 1.69 -14.57
C ARG A 54 -1.06 1.87 -16.09
N SER A 55 -2.09 1.59 -16.89
CA SER A 55 -2.10 1.81 -18.34
C SER A 55 -2.79 3.12 -18.74
N ASN A 56 -2.91 4.08 -17.81
CA ASN A 56 -3.39 5.41 -18.15
C ASN A 56 -2.59 5.98 -19.35
N GLU A 57 -3.30 6.46 -20.37
CA GLU A 57 -2.74 7.00 -21.62
C GLU A 57 -2.90 8.53 -21.70
N ASP A 58 -3.34 9.18 -20.62
CA ASP A 58 -3.49 10.63 -20.57
C ASP A 58 -2.10 11.27 -20.71
N ASP A 59 -1.94 12.14 -21.70
CA ASP A 59 -0.69 12.87 -21.96
C ASP A 59 -0.59 14.08 -21.01
N VAL A 60 -0.31 13.80 -19.74
CA VAL A 60 -0.09 14.80 -18.68
C VAL A 60 1.23 14.54 -17.97
N SER A 61 1.76 15.54 -17.27
CA SER A 61 3.03 15.39 -16.56
C SER A 61 2.93 14.46 -15.35
N TYR A 62 4.06 13.89 -14.92
CA TYR A 62 4.14 13.12 -13.68
C TYR A 62 3.62 13.93 -12.49
N LYS A 63 3.91 15.24 -12.47
CA LYS A 63 3.38 16.17 -11.47
C LYS A 63 1.87 16.24 -11.46
N GLN A 64 1.24 16.27 -12.63
CA GLN A 64 -0.20 16.31 -12.72
C GLN A 64 -0.81 15.02 -12.18
N HIS A 65 -0.24 13.86 -12.52
CA HIS A 65 -0.69 12.57 -11.98
C HIS A 65 -0.59 12.49 -10.45
N ILE A 66 0.54 12.92 -9.85
CA ILE A 66 0.67 12.98 -8.39
C ILE A 66 -0.39 13.91 -7.79
N THR A 67 -0.53 15.11 -8.36
CA THR A 67 -1.47 16.13 -7.87
C THR A 67 -2.90 15.60 -7.88
N ASP A 68 -3.34 15.03 -8.99
CA ASP A 68 -4.71 14.51 -9.15
C ASP A 68 -5.00 13.34 -8.22
N LEU A 69 -4.03 12.42 -8.06
CA LEU A 69 -4.20 11.29 -7.14
C LEU A 69 -4.17 11.75 -5.68
N TRP A 70 -3.35 12.75 -5.36
CA TRP A 70 -3.28 13.33 -4.03
C TRP A 70 -4.56 14.06 -3.62
N GLU A 71 -5.15 14.87 -4.51
CA GLU A 71 -6.43 15.53 -4.27
C GLU A 71 -7.56 14.53 -3.98
N LYS A 72 -7.53 13.35 -4.61
CA LYS A 72 -8.47 12.25 -4.30
C LYS A 72 -8.16 11.53 -2.99
N THR A 73 -6.88 11.42 -2.62
CA THR A 73 -6.43 10.72 -1.41
C THR A 73 -6.74 11.49 -0.13
N LYS A 74 -6.49 12.81 -0.11
CA LYS A 74 -6.71 13.69 1.06
C LYS A 74 -8.08 13.52 1.74
N PRO A 75 -9.22 13.64 1.04
CA PRO A 75 -10.52 13.51 1.67
C PRO A 75 -10.77 12.12 2.25
N LEU A 76 -10.22 11.05 1.65
CA LEU A 76 -10.37 9.68 2.14
C LEU A 76 -9.60 9.46 3.45
N LEU A 77 -8.38 9.98 3.56
CA LEU A 77 -7.62 9.93 4.81
C LEU A 77 -8.33 10.69 5.94
N ARG A 78 -8.84 11.90 5.64
CA ARG A 78 -9.61 12.70 6.60
C ARG A 78 -10.89 12.00 7.03
N GLU A 79 -11.58 11.37 6.10
CA GLU A 79 -12.80 10.63 6.37
C GLU A 79 -12.52 9.42 7.28
N ASP A 80 -11.50 8.63 6.96
CA ASP A 80 -11.13 7.43 7.74
C ASP A 80 -10.81 7.77 9.19
N ILE A 81 -10.04 8.84 9.42
CA ILE A 81 -9.74 9.30 10.77
C ILE A 81 -10.90 10.06 11.41
N ALA A 82 -12.00 10.37 10.73
CA ALA A 82 -13.15 11.05 11.33
C ALA A 82 -14.31 10.09 11.64
N LYS A 83 -14.39 8.97 10.91
CA LYS A 83 -15.48 7.99 11.01
C LYS A 83 -15.07 6.75 11.79
N ASP A 84 -16.06 6.16 12.45
CA ASP A 84 -15.93 4.84 13.10
C ASP A 84 -16.13 3.73 12.07
N TYR A 85 -15.20 3.59 11.12
CA TYR A 85 -15.24 2.47 10.17
C TYR A 85 -15.05 1.12 10.87
N SER A 86 -15.77 0.12 10.37
CA SER A 86 -15.51 -1.28 10.68
C SER A 86 -14.11 -1.69 10.22
N ASP A 87 -13.63 -2.80 10.77
CA ASP A 87 -12.33 -3.35 10.42
C ASP A 87 -12.19 -3.63 8.92
N GLU A 88 -13.25 -4.17 8.32
CA GLU A 88 -13.34 -4.47 6.90
C GLU A 88 -13.32 -3.19 6.05
N GLN A 89 -14.05 -2.16 6.48
CA GLN A 89 -14.09 -0.87 5.78
C GLN A 89 -12.72 -0.18 5.80
N TYR A 90 -12.05 -0.17 6.96
CA TYR A 90 -10.68 0.34 7.11
C TYR A 90 -9.71 -0.40 6.19
N LYS A 91 -9.72 -1.75 6.21
CA LYS A 91 -8.82 -2.57 5.39
C LYS A 91 -9.06 -2.36 3.91
N LYS A 92 -10.33 -2.30 3.52
CA LYS A 92 -10.74 -2.08 2.13
C LYS A 92 -10.27 -0.72 1.63
N LEU A 93 -10.54 0.35 2.38
CA LEU A 93 -10.12 1.70 1.99
C LEU A 93 -8.60 1.82 1.88
N GLY A 94 -7.87 1.28 2.86
CA GLY A 94 -6.41 1.23 2.81
C GLY A 94 -5.88 0.49 1.58
N ALA A 95 -6.53 -0.60 1.18
CA ALA A 95 -6.18 -1.36 -0.02
C ALA A 95 -6.39 -0.59 -1.32
N GLU A 96 -7.52 0.08 -1.46
CA GLU A 96 -7.81 0.90 -2.63
C GLU A 96 -6.80 2.06 -2.77
N ILE A 97 -6.52 2.76 -1.67
CA ILE A 97 -5.55 3.86 -1.67
C ILE A 97 -4.15 3.33 -2.02
N ASN A 98 -3.67 2.29 -1.32
CA ASN A 98 -2.33 1.76 -1.55
C ASN A 98 -2.13 1.24 -2.98
N GLU A 99 -3.13 0.53 -3.52
CA GLU A 99 -3.08 0.04 -4.90
C GLU A 99 -3.00 1.19 -5.91
N ALA A 100 -3.77 2.27 -5.72
CA ALA A 100 -3.74 3.42 -6.61
C ALA A 100 -2.34 4.08 -6.64
N TRP A 101 -1.71 4.27 -5.48
CA TRP A 101 -0.36 4.84 -5.40
C TRP A 101 0.73 3.92 -5.97
N VAL A 102 0.62 2.61 -5.75
CA VAL A 102 1.54 1.63 -6.36
C VAL A 102 1.38 1.62 -7.88
N ASN A 103 0.14 1.69 -8.39
CA ASN A 103 -0.10 1.75 -9.83
C ASN A 103 0.45 3.03 -10.46
N LEU A 104 0.39 4.17 -9.76
CA LEU A 104 1.06 5.40 -10.19
C LEU A 104 2.57 5.20 -10.30
N GLN A 105 3.22 4.58 -9.32
CA GLN A 105 4.67 4.32 -9.40
C GLN A 105 5.03 3.41 -10.57
N ILE A 106 4.25 2.35 -10.81
CA ILE A 106 4.41 1.47 -11.98
C ILE A 106 4.27 2.29 -13.26
N HIS A 107 3.19 3.05 -13.42
CA HIS A 107 2.97 3.90 -14.59
C HIS A 107 4.11 4.90 -14.81
N ALA A 108 4.56 5.57 -13.74
CA ALA A 108 5.60 6.57 -13.83
C ALA A 108 6.96 5.98 -14.23
N SER A 109 7.32 4.80 -13.74
CA SER A 109 8.52 4.08 -14.19
C SER A 109 8.49 3.65 -15.66
N LEU A 110 7.30 3.53 -16.26
CA LEU A 110 7.15 3.13 -17.66
C LEU A 110 7.07 4.34 -18.60
N ASN A 111 6.45 5.44 -18.16
CA ASN A 111 6.08 6.56 -19.04
C ASN A 111 6.72 7.90 -18.67
N HIS A 112 7.20 8.06 -17.44
CA HIS A 112 7.73 9.33 -16.91
C HIS A 112 9.17 9.22 -16.40
N GLN A 113 9.91 8.16 -16.73
CA GLN A 113 11.25 7.95 -16.15
C GLN A 113 12.21 9.11 -16.43
N ASP A 114 12.23 9.65 -17.65
CA ASP A 114 13.08 10.79 -18.02
C ASP A 114 12.67 12.07 -17.26
N GLU A 115 11.37 12.28 -17.06
CA GLU A 115 10.85 13.40 -16.26
C GLU A 115 11.29 13.25 -14.80
N ILE A 116 11.13 12.05 -14.21
CA ILE A 116 11.56 11.73 -12.85
C ILE A 116 13.05 11.94 -12.66
N ASP A 117 13.88 11.44 -13.58
CA ASP A 117 15.33 11.56 -13.52
C ASP A 117 15.80 13.01 -13.63
N SER A 118 14.98 13.89 -14.22
CA SER A 118 15.25 15.32 -14.33
C SER A 118 14.88 16.14 -13.08
N ILE A 119 14.14 15.55 -12.12
CA ILE A 119 13.73 16.24 -10.90
C ILE A 119 14.95 16.53 -10.02
N THR A 120 15.21 17.81 -9.78
CA THR A 120 16.31 18.27 -8.91
C THR A 120 15.84 18.67 -7.51
N ASP A 121 14.56 18.98 -7.33
CA ASP A 121 13.98 19.27 -6.03
C ASP A 121 13.83 17.97 -5.23
N VAL A 122 14.64 17.82 -4.18
CA VAL A 122 14.64 16.62 -3.33
C VAL A 122 13.32 16.43 -2.59
N GLY A 123 12.61 17.51 -2.26
CA GLY A 123 11.31 17.42 -1.61
C GLY A 123 10.28 16.77 -2.54
N TYR A 124 10.26 17.20 -3.79
CA TYR A 124 9.38 16.68 -4.83
C TYR A 124 9.77 15.27 -5.29
N ALA A 125 11.07 15.01 -5.48
CA ALA A 125 11.57 13.69 -5.86
C ALA A 125 11.18 12.57 -4.89
N ASN A 126 10.94 12.91 -3.61
CA ASN A 126 10.54 11.96 -2.57
C ASN A 126 9.04 12.03 -2.22
N LEU A 127 8.26 12.88 -2.89
CA LEU A 127 6.91 13.20 -2.46
C LEU A 127 5.96 12.00 -2.51
N ASP A 128 5.98 11.21 -3.58
CA ASP A 128 5.15 10.01 -3.73
C ASP A 128 5.50 8.97 -2.64
N GLY A 129 6.78 8.74 -2.38
CA GLY A 129 7.27 7.88 -1.30
C GLY A 129 6.84 8.37 0.08
N ASN A 130 6.85 9.69 0.31
CA ASN A 130 6.38 10.29 1.56
C ASN A 130 4.87 10.14 1.75
N ILE A 131 4.08 10.25 0.67
CA ILE A 131 2.64 10.00 0.68
C ILE A 131 2.34 8.53 0.99
N ILE A 132 3.05 7.60 0.35
CA ILE A 132 2.95 6.16 0.66
C ILE A 132 3.34 5.89 2.12
N GLY A 133 4.36 6.58 2.64
CA GLY A 133 4.73 6.52 4.05
C GLY A 133 3.61 6.95 4.98
N LEU A 134 2.91 8.05 4.68
CA LEU A 134 1.71 8.48 5.42
C LEU A 134 0.59 7.43 5.36
N ILE A 135 0.33 6.85 4.19
CA ILE A 135 -0.65 5.77 4.02
C ILE A 135 -0.27 4.56 4.88
N GLY A 136 1.02 4.20 4.91
CA GLY A 136 1.57 3.13 5.75
C GLY A 136 1.46 3.42 7.24
N GLU A 137 1.62 4.67 7.68
CA GLU A 137 1.41 5.08 9.08
C GLU A 137 -0.05 4.93 9.51
N LEU A 138 -1.01 5.15 8.61
CA LEU A 138 -2.42 4.95 8.91
C LEU A 138 -2.78 3.47 8.88
N TYR A 139 -2.51 2.80 7.75
CA TYR A 139 -3.03 1.48 7.47
C TYR A 139 -2.15 0.33 7.98
N GLY A 140 -0.84 0.54 8.08
CA GLY A 140 0.18 -0.47 8.36
C GLY A 140 0.53 -1.30 7.12
N ASN A 141 1.74 -1.87 7.09
CA ASN A 141 2.17 -2.77 6.01
C ASN A 141 1.24 -3.99 5.95
N GLY A 142 0.50 -4.13 4.85
CA GLY A 142 -0.45 -5.23 4.61
C GLY A 142 -1.61 -5.28 5.60
N TYR A 143 -2.02 -4.14 6.17
CA TYR A 143 -3.11 -4.03 7.16
C TYR A 143 -2.87 -4.85 8.44
N SER A 144 -1.62 -5.17 8.72
CA SER A 144 -1.22 -5.99 9.85
C SER A 144 -1.52 -5.31 11.20
N GLY A 145 -1.73 -6.14 12.22
CA GLY A 145 -1.99 -5.71 13.60
C GLY A 145 -3.36 -6.12 14.13
N THR A 146 -3.59 -5.82 15.40
CA THR A 146 -4.88 -5.98 16.07
C THR A 146 -5.78 -4.78 15.76
N LEU A 147 -7.09 -4.88 16.05
CA LEU A 147 -8.02 -3.76 15.97
C LEU A 147 -7.53 -2.58 16.82
N GLU A 148 -7.11 -2.85 18.05
CA GLU A 148 -6.56 -1.84 18.97
C GLU A 148 -5.40 -1.05 18.35
N LYS A 149 -4.44 -1.74 17.71
CA LYS A 149 -3.32 -1.06 17.03
C LYS A 149 -3.75 -0.23 15.82
N ARG A 150 -4.86 -0.58 15.17
CA ARG A 150 -5.42 0.21 14.08
C ARG A 150 -6.09 1.47 14.60
N GLU A 151 -6.88 1.36 15.67
CA GLU A 151 -7.44 2.54 16.35
C GLU A 151 -6.35 3.47 16.89
N GLU A 152 -5.28 2.90 17.44
CA GLU A 152 -4.13 3.67 17.90
C GLU A 152 -3.52 4.50 16.76
N ARG A 153 -3.35 3.91 15.56
CA ARG A 153 -2.86 4.64 14.37
C ARG A 153 -3.81 5.76 13.94
N ARG A 154 -5.11 5.47 13.86
CA ARG A 154 -6.14 6.47 13.54
C ARG A 154 -6.11 7.63 14.52
N GLU A 155 -6.07 7.33 15.81
CA GLU A 155 -6.05 8.31 16.88
C GLU A 155 -4.75 9.13 16.89
N ASN A 156 -3.61 8.49 16.67
CA ASN A 156 -2.32 9.17 16.57
C ASN A 156 -2.34 10.17 15.41
N LEU A 157 -2.79 9.78 14.22
CA LEU A 157 -2.86 10.68 13.07
C LEU A 157 -3.88 11.81 13.27
N ARG A 158 -5.03 11.51 13.88
CA ARG A 158 -6.08 12.48 14.26
C ARG A 158 -5.54 13.54 15.22
N LYS A 159 -4.83 13.11 16.26
CA LYS A 159 -4.30 14.01 17.30
C LYS A 159 -3.11 14.82 16.83
N SER A 160 -2.25 14.25 15.98
CA SER A 160 -0.89 14.77 15.91
C SER A 160 -0.46 15.36 14.57
N ARG A 161 -0.84 14.82 13.39
CA ARG A 161 -0.09 15.21 12.17
C ARG A 161 -0.80 15.15 10.81
N LEU A 162 -2.02 14.62 10.67
CA LEU A 162 -2.58 14.45 9.31
C LEU A 162 -2.66 15.78 8.53
N GLU A 163 -3.29 16.81 9.10
CA GLU A 163 -3.41 18.11 8.43
C GLU A 163 -2.07 18.82 8.25
N TYR A 164 -1.12 18.60 9.16
CA TYR A 164 0.24 19.14 9.03
C TYR A 164 0.94 18.52 7.81
N LYS A 165 0.92 17.19 7.68
CA LYS A 165 1.50 16.48 6.54
C LYS A 165 0.81 16.83 5.23
N ILE A 166 -0.51 16.99 5.25
CA ILE A 166 -1.24 17.43 4.06
C ILE A 166 -0.73 18.79 3.58
N LYS A 167 -0.59 19.76 4.48
CA LYS A 167 -0.06 21.09 4.13
C LYS A 167 1.38 21.04 3.65
N GLU A 168 2.22 20.18 4.25
CA GLU A 168 3.60 19.97 3.83
C GLU A 168 3.66 19.45 2.38
N PHE A 169 2.86 18.43 2.06
CA PHE A 169 2.81 17.85 0.71
C PHE A 169 2.21 18.82 -0.31
N ASP A 170 1.16 19.55 0.06
CA ASP A 170 0.56 20.59 -0.80
C ASP A 170 1.59 21.70 -1.10
N ALA A 171 2.40 22.10 -0.11
CA ALA A 171 3.45 23.11 -0.32
C ALA A 171 4.55 22.61 -1.28
N VAL A 172 4.96 21.34 -1.18
CA VAL A 172 5.91 20.74 -2.13
C VAL A 172 5.35 20.80 -3.55
N LEU A 173 4.10 20.41 -3.77
CA LEU A 173 3.45 20.46 -5.09
C LEU A 173 3.34 21.88 -5.67
N GLN A 174 3.11 22.88 -4.82
CA GLN A 174 2.98 24.28 -5.22
C GLN A 174 4.32 24.94 -5.58
N ASN A 175 5.43 24.48 -4.98
CA ASN A 175 6.75 25.12 -5.13
C ASN A 175 7.56 24.58 -6.32
N VAL A 176 7.14 23.48 -6.92
CA VAL A 176 7.77 22.90 -8.11
C VAL A 176 7.14 23.54 -9.34
N ASN A 177 7.93 24.09 -10.26
CA ASN A 177 7.45 24.64 -11.53
C ASN A 177 7.78 23.71 -12.68
#